data_AF-A0A951C9C7-F1
#
_entry.id   AF-A0A951C9C7-F1
#
_cell.length_a   1.000
_cell.length_b   1.000
_cell.length_c   1.000
_cell.angle_alpha   90.00
_cell.angle_beta   90.00
_cell.angle_gamma   90.00
#
_symmetry.space_group_name_H-M   'P 1'
#
loop_
_entity.id
_entity.type
_entity.pdbx_description
1 polymer ?
#
loop_
_entity_poly.entity_id
_entity_poly.type
_entity_poly.pdbx_seq_one_letter_code
_entity_poly.pdbx_strand_id
1 'polypeptide(L)'
;MVGLGARLRAVEGYPPESPDYYDSPRLAGWVAIQADEVVGHVALHERSAQPVMDLAVRATRLPLERIGVMARLFVALECRRHGLARRLIDITVAESHRLGRRPILDVNILFE
;
A
#
# COMPACT_ATOMS: atom_id res chain seq x y z
N MET A 1 -19.51 -0.31 13.00
CA MET A 1 -18.77 0.57 12.07
C MET A 1 -18.16 -0.31 10.99
N VAL A 2 -18.46 -0.07 9.71
CA VAL A 2 -17.88 -0.85 8.60
C VAL A 2 -16.56 -0.19 8.20
N GLY A 3 -15.46 -0.94 8.21
CA GLY A 3 -14.13 -0.40 7.89
C GLY A 3 -14.00 0.10 6.44
N LEU A 4 -13.09 1.04 6.20
CA LEU A 4 -12.83 1.64 4.88
C LEU A 4 -12.70 0.60 3.76
N GLY A 5 -11.95 -0.48 3.99
CA GLY A 5 -11.75 -1.54 2.99
C GLY A 5 -13.05 -2.25 2.60
N ALA A 6 -13.94 -2.53 3.55
CA ALA A 6 -15.23 -3.15 3.27
C ALA A 6 -16.17 -2.20 2.52
N ARG A 7 -16.15 -0.89 2.86
CA ARG A 7 -16.92 0.14 2.15
C ARG A 7 -16.50 0.29 0.69
N LEU A 8 -15.19 0.36 0.43
CA LEU A 8 -14.65 0.46 -0.92
C LEU A 8 -14.93 -0.80 -1.74
N ARG A 9 -14.77 -1.99 -1.13
CA ARG A 9 -15.04 -3.27 -1.79
C ARG A 9 -16.48 -3.35 -2.30
N ALA A 10 -17.45 -2.87 -1.51
CA ALA A 10 -18.86 -2.88 -1.90
C ALA A 10 -19.17 -2.04 -3.15
N VAL A 11 -18.34 -1.04 -3.47
CA VAL A 11 -18.58 -0.13 -4.60
C VAL A 11 -17.62 -0.40 -5.77
N GLU A 12 -16.36 -0.72 -5.50
CA GLU A 12 -15.31 -0.85 -6.51
C GLU A 12 -14.74 -2.27 -6.63
N GLY A 13 -15.18 -3.22 -5.80
CA GLY A 13 -14.62 -4.57 -5.78
C GLY A 13 -13.20 -4.68 -5.22
N TYR A 14 -12.64 -3.57 -4.71
CA TYR A 14 -11.31 -3.49 -4.12
C TYR A 14 -11.35 -2.76 -2.76
N PRO A 15 -10.53 -3.16 -1.75
CA PRO A 15 -9.62 -4.30 -1.73
C PRO A 15 -10.32 -5.66 -1.93
N PRO A 16 -9.60 -6.79 -2.09
CA PRO A 16 -10.20 -8.12 -2.05
C PRO A 16 -10.50 -8.58 -0.62
N GLU A 17 -11.44 -9.51 -0.46
CA GLU A 17 -11.73 -10.18 0.81
C GLU A 17 -10.87 -11.45 0.94
N SER A 18 -9.58 -11.25 1.18
CA SER A 18 -8.60 -12.33 1.38
C SER A 18 -7.80 -12.05 2.65
N PRO A 19 -7.63 -13.03 3.55
CA PRO A 19 -6.73 -12.91 4.71
C PRO A 19 -5.29 -12.60 4.30
N ASP A 20 -4.79 -13.21 3.22
CA ASP A 20 -3.43 -13.00 2.70
C ASP A 20 -3.20 -11.54 2.31
N TYR A 21 -4.25 -10.87 1.84
CA TYR A 21 -4.23 -9.44 1.55
C TYR A 21 -4.07 -8.57 2.80
N TYR A 22 -4.33 -9.05 4.02
CA TYR A 22 -4.14 -8.26 5.25
C TYR A 22 -2.95 -8.73 6.09
N ASP A 23 -2.64 -10.02 6.09
CA ASP A 23 -1.71 -10.66 7.01
C ASP A 23 -0.25 -10.67 6.55
N SER A 24 0.05 -10.19 5.33
CA SER A 24 1.44 -10.15 4.88
C SER A 24 2.34 -9.23 5.75
N PRO A 25 3.61 -9.63 6.00
CA PRO A 25 4.55 -8.86 6.83
C PRO A 25 4.71 -7.42 6.35
N ARG A 26 4.51 -6.46 7.26
CA ARG A 26 4.57 -5.02 6.99
C ARG A 26 5.68 -4.37 7.83
N LEU A 27 6.42 -3.47 7.20
CA LEU A 27 7.37 -2.58 7.86
C LEU A 27 6.63 -1.47 8.61
N ALA A 28 5.60 -0.91 7.98
CA ALA A 28 4.80 0.17 8.54
C ALA A 28 3.45 0.32 7.80
N GLY A 29 2.52 1.07 8.37
CA GLY A 29 1.27 1.44 7.71
C GLY A 29 0.76 2.79 8.19
N TRP A 30 0.05 3.50 7.32
CA TRP A 30 -0.52 4.81 7.60
C TRP A 30 -1.97 4.86 7.18
N VAL A 31 -2.73 5.65 7.93
CA VAL A 31 -4.11 6.00 7.62
C VAL A 31 -4.24 7.50 7.47
N ALA A 32 -5.09 7.94 6.57
CA ALA A 32 -5.58 9.32 6.54
C ALA A 32 -6.86 9.39 7.37
N ILE A 33 -6.93 10.36 8.29
CA ILE A 33 -8.07 10.59 9.16
C ILE A 33 -8.71 11.93 8.80
N GLN A 34 -10.03 11.96 8.65
CA GLN A 34 -10.81 13.18 8.45
C GLN A 34 -12.11 13.07 9.24
N ALA A 35 -12.39 14.07 10.09
CA ALA A 35 -13.55 14.05 10.99
C ALA A 35 -13.65 12.74 11.80
N ASP A 36 -12.52 12.33 12.40
CA ASP A 36 -12.36 11.10 13.19
C ASP A 36 -12.61 9.77 12.44
N GLU A 37 -12.78 9.82 11.12
CA GLU A 37 -12.98 8.64 10.29
C GLU A 37 -11.72 8.31 9.46
N VAL A 38 -11.41 7.02 9.32
CA VAL A 38 -10.33 6.55 8.43
C VAL A 38 -10.82 6.63 6.98
N VAL A 39 -10.23 7.55 6.22
CA VAL A 39 -10.60 7.85 4.83
C VAL A 39 -9.53 7.46 3.82
N GLY A 40 -8.37 6.99 4.27
CA GLY A 40 -7.33 6.47 3.38
C GLY A 40 -6.39 5.53 4.10
N HIS A 41 -5.71 4.69 3.34
CA HIS A 41 -4.74 3.72 3.86
C HIS A 41 -3.61 3.51 2.84
N VAL A 42 -2.41 3.23 3.35
CA VAL A 42 -1.29 2.67 2.60
C VAL A 42 -0.41 1.86 3.55
N ALA A 43 0.20 0.79 3.06
CA ALA A 43 1.15 -0.01 3.83
C ALA A 43 2.48 -0.15 3.08
N LEU A 44 3.57 -0.20 3.86
CA LEU A 44 4.91 -0.52 3.38
C LEU A 44 5.28 -1.94 3.82
N HIS A 45 5.63 -2.79 2.87
CA HIS A 45 5.96 -4.18 3.06
C HIS A 45 7.42 -4.47 2.72
N GLU A 46 7.96 -5.54 3.30
CA GLU A 46 9.31 -6.04 2.98
C GLU A 46 9.36 -6.73 1.62
N ARG A 47 8.25 -7.34 1.22
CA ARG A 47 8.11 -8.17 0.02
C ARG A 47 6.67 -8.20 -0.48
N SER A 48 6.51 -8.68 -1.71
CA SER A 48 5.26 -9.05 -2.36
C SER A 48 5.43 -10.42 -3.03
N ALA A 49 4.49 -10.81 -3.88
CA ALA A 49 4.57 -11.99 -4.73
C ALA A 49 5.87 -12.03 -5.53
N GLN A 50 6.43 -13.23 -5.74
CA GLN A 50 7.74 -13.41 -6.36
C GLN A 50 7.89 -12.68 -7.73
N PRO A 51 6.89 -12.71 -8.64
CA PRO A 51 7.01 -12.01 -9.92
C PRO A 51 7.17 -10.48 -9.80
N VAL A 52 6.55 -9.87 -8.77
CA VAL A 52 6.67 -8.44 -8.48
C VAL A 52 8.09 -8.14 -8.01
N MET A 53 8.60 -8.98 -7.10
CA MET A 53 9.95 -8.82 -6.54
C MET A 53 11.02 -8.98 -7.62
N ASP A 54 10.90 -10.00 -8.49
CA ASP A 54 11.83 -10.23 -9.59
C ASP A 54 11.85 -9.07 -10.57
N LEU A 55 10.68 -8.53 -10.92
CA LEU A 55 10.57 -7.36 -11.78
C LEU A 55 11.25 -6.15 -11.15
N ALA A 56 11.02 -5.91 -9.86
CA ALA A 56 11.59 -4.78 -9.14
C ALA A 56 13.12 -4.88 -9.05
N VAL A 57 13.67 -6.07 -8.78
CA VAL A 57 15.13 -6.31 -8.78
C VAL A 57 15.72 -6.02 -10.16
N ARG A 58 15.11 -6.54 -11.24
CA ARG A 58 15.59 -6.29 -12.60
C ARG A 58 15.56 -4.81 -12.97
N ALA A 59 14.46 -4.12 -12.64
CA ALA A 59 14.27 -2.72 -12.99
C ALA A 59 15.17 -1.77 -12.21
N THR A 60 15.39 -2.05 -10.93
CA THR A 60 16.16 -1.17 -10.02
C THR A 60 17.64 -1.54 -9.92
N ARG A 61 18.00 -2.78 -10.29
CA ARG A 61 19.32 -3.41 -10.06
C ARG A 61 19.74 -3.40 -8.58
N LEU A 62 18.77 -3.41 -7.67
CA LEU A 62 18.98 -3.47 -6.24
C LEU A 62 18.66 -4.88 -5.71
N PRO A 63 19.34 -5.33 -4.65
CA PRO A 63 18.98 -6.57 -3.98
C PRO A 63 17.65 -6.42 -3.22
N LEU A 64 16.99 -7.53 -2.90
CA LEU A 64 15.63 -7.56 -2.34
C LEU A 64 15.50 -6.75 -1.04
N GLU A 65 16.52 -6.78 -0.18
CA GLU A 65 16.54 -6.10 1.12
C GLU A 65 16.56 -4.57 0.96
N ARG A 66 16.91 -4.07 -0.23
CA ARG A 66 16.94 -2.65 -0.59
C ARG A 66 15.66 -2.22 -1.31
N ILE A 67 14.66 -3.09 -1.44
CA ILE A 67 13.35 -2.77 -2.02
C ILE A 67 12.33 -2.65 -0.89
N GLY A 68 11.44 -1.67 -0.98
CA GLY A 68 10.30 -1.50 -0.08
C GLY A 68 9.02 -1.45 -0.91
N VAL A 69 8.03 -2.27 -0.55
CA VAL A 69 6.81 -2.43 -1.36
C VAL A 69 5.68 -1.59 -0.77
N MET A 70 5.32 -0.51 -1.45
CA MET A 70 4.11 0.24 -1.15
C MET A 70 2.91 -0.50 -1.75
N ALA A 71 2.00 -0.94 -0.90
CA ALA A 71 0.81 -1.67 -1.30
C ALA A 71 -0.43 -1.16 -0.55
N ARG A 72 -1.60 -1.64 -0.96
CA ARG A 72 -2.87 -1.39 -0.28
C ARG A 72 -3.19 0.12 -0.16
N LEU A 73 -2.85 0.87 -1.21
CA LEU A 73 -3.11 2.30 -1.31
C LEU A 73 -4.54 2.53 -1.78
N PHE A 74 -5.39 3.06 -0.91
CA PHE A 74 -6.75 3.43 -1.29
C PHE A 74 -7.28 4.60 -0.45
N VAL A 75 -8.22 5.34 -1.03
CA VAL A 75 -8.87 6.52 -0.43
C VAL A 75 -10.37 6.42 -0.66
N ALA A 76 -11.15 6.76 0.37
CA ALA A 76 -12.60 6.86 0.35
C ALA A 76 -13.07 7.71 -0.82
N LEU A 77 -14.13 7.27 -1.50
CA LEU A 77 -14.60 7.85 -2.76
C LEU A 77 -14.89 9.34 -2.63
N GLU A 78 -15.59 9.71 -1.56
CA GLU A 78 -15.98 11.07 -1.22
C GLU A 78 -14.79 11.99 -0.89
N CYS A 79 -13.62 11.43 -0.57
CA CYS A 79 -12.42 12.18 -0.21
C CYS A 79 -11.37 12.22 -1.35
N ARG A 80 -11.67 11.63 -2.52
CA ARG A 80 -10.76 11.66 -3.68
C ARG A 80 -10.60 13.07 -4.23
N ARG A 81 -9.53 13.27 -5.01
CA ARG A 81 -9.17 14.56 -5.64
C ARG A 81 -8.79 15.70 -4.67
N HIS A 82 -8.63 15.40 -3.37
CA HIS A 82 -8.15 16.35 -2.35
C HIS A 82 -6.66 16.16 -2.00
N GLY A 83 -5.91 15.36 -2.76
CA GLY A 83 -4.48 15.13 -2.54
C GLY A 83 -4.12 14.16 -1.41
N LEU A 84 -5.09 13.47 -0.80
CA LEU A 84 -4.83 12.50 0.27
C LEU A 84 -3.91 11.35 -0.17
N ALA A 85 -4.16 10.77 -1.35
CA ALA A 85 -3.30 9.71 -1.90
C ALA A 85 -1.85 10.17 -2.06
N ARG A 86 -1.65 11.43 -2.50
CA ARG A 86 -0.30 12.01 -2.61
C ARG A 86 0.38 12.10 -1.25
N ARG A 87 -0.32 12.58 -0.21
CA ARG A 87 0.26 12.65 1.15
C ARG A 87 0.61 11.27 1.70
N LEU A 88 -0.23 10.27 1.45
CA LEU A 88 0.03 8.88 1.82
C LEU A 88 1.26 8.32 1.08
N ILE A 89 1.39 8.59 -0.22
CA ILE A 89 2.59 8.23 -1.00
C ILE A 89 3.83 8.93 -0.44
N ASP A 90 3.75 10.24 -0.19
CA ASP A 90 4.89 11.05 0.26
C ASP A 90 5.44 10.54 1.60
N ILE A 91 4.57 10.21 2.58
CA ILE A 91 5.02 9.68 3.87
C ILE A 91 5.61 8.27 3.75
N THR A 92 5.03 7.42 2.90
CA THR A 92 5.56 6.07 2.69
C THR A 92 6.89 6.08 1.92
N VAL A 93 7.06 6.98 0.96
CA VAL A 93 8.34 7.19 0.26
C VAL A 93 9.41 7.67 1.23
N ALA A 94 9.09 8.66 2.07
CA ALA A 94 10.00 9.16 3.08
C ALA A 94 10.44 8.05 4.04
N GLU A 95 9.51 7.23 4.53
CA GLU A 95 9.83 6.12 5.42
C GLU A 95 10.65 5.03 4.72
N SER A 96 10.31 4.69 3.47
CA SER A 96 11.09 3.73 2.69
C SER A 96 12.54 4.18 2.55
N HIS A 97 12.77 5.45 2.23
CA HIS A 97 14.11 6.02 2.16
C HIS A 97 14.82 6.06 3.51
N ARG A 98 14.12 6.39 4.60
CA ARG A 98 14.66 6.35 5.96
C ARG A 98 15.16 4.96 6.34
N LEU A 99 14.46 3.91 5.89
CA LEU A 99 14.85 2.51 6.06
C LEU A 99 15.92 2.04 5.05
N GLY A 100 16.44 2.93 4.20
CA GLY A 100 17.43 2.60 3.18
C GLY A 100 16.86 1.79 2.01
N ARG A 101 15.55 1.82 1.80
CA ARG A 101 14.86 1.06 0.74
C ARG A 101 14.43 1.97 -0.42
N ARG A 102 14.41 1.41 -1.62
CA ARG A 102 13.82 1.98 -2.83
C ARG A 102 12.33 1.63 -2.83
N PRO A 103 11.43 2.61 -2.71
CA PRO A 103 10.00 2.34 -2.79
C PRO A 103 9.61 1.92 -4.20
N ILE A 104 8.77 0.89 -4.29
CA ILE A 104 8.01 0.53 -5.48
C ILE A 104 6.52 0.56 -5.15
N LEU A 105 5.66 0.83 -6.13
CA LEU A 105 4.22 0.69 -5.99
C LEU A 105 3.80 -0.67 -6.54
N ASP A 106 3.14 -1.47 -5.71
CA ASP A 106 2.57 -2.74 -6.12
C ASP A 106 1.08 -2.61 -6.43
N VAL A 107 0.73 -2.97 -7.66
CA VAL A 107 -0.63 -2.94 -8.21
C VAL A 107 -1.05 -4.33 -8.71
N ASN A 108 -0.34 -5.38 -8.31
CA ASN A 108 -0.62 -6.74 -8.73
C ASN A 108 -1.91 -7.29 -8.12
N ILE A 109 -2.45 -8.33 -8.76
CA ILE A 109 -3.65 -9.07 -8.33
C ILE A 109 -3.32 -10.43 -7.70
N LEU A 110 -2.04 -10.79 -7.60
CA LEU A 110 -1.59 -12.00 -6.90
C LEU A 110 -1.25 -11.62 -5.46
N PHE A 111 -1.78 -12.38 -4.51
CA PHE A 111 -1.53 -12.27 -3.09
C PHE A 111 -0.97 -13.62 -2.65
N GLU A 112 0.31 -13.64 -2.27
CA GLU A 112 1.06 -14.84 -1.86
C GLU A 112 1.62 -14.66 -0.44
#